data_AF-A0A7K1V680-F1
#
_entry.id   AF-A0A7K1V680-F1
#
_cell.length_a   1.000
_cell.length_b   1.000
_cell.length_c   1.000
_cell.angle_alpha   90.00
_cell.angle_beta   90.00
_cell.angle_gamma   90.00
#
_symmetry.space_group_name_H-M   'P 1'
#
loop_
_entity.id
_entity.type
_entity.pdbx_description
1 polymer ?
#
loop_
_entity_poly.entity_id
_entity_poly.type
_entity_poly.pdbx_seq_one_letter_code
_entity_poly.pdbx_strand_id
1 'polypeptide(L)'
;MRRIAVKTISILAVALGAALPATACSDGTSSHQAASTSARPSTEPHYNPNVDEASIVADYAKIDPGIFEKFNSYPNKLTGETRKFFDSNGQPDMYVIDHNMNTFYEAEDALIPHDFYQRERDEKFAAHESSVAATYPPK
;
A
#
# COMPACT_ATOMS: atom_id res chain seq x y z
N MET A 1 1.13 52.26 -12.42
CA MET A 1 -0.24 51.79 -12.12
C MET A 1 -0.21 50.27 -12.05
N ARG A 2 -0.34 49.70 -10.84
CA ARG A 2 -0.32 48.25 -10.58
C ARG A 2 -1.73 47.69 -10.79
N ARG A 3 -1.89 46.64 -11.59
CA ARG A 3 -3.13 45.85 -11.64
C ARG A 3 -2.84 44.50 -10.98
N ILE A 4 -3.43 44.32 -9.80
CA ILE A 4 -3.46 43.05 -9.07
C ILE A 4 -4.64 42.28 -9.66
N ALA A 5 -4.37 41.18 -10.38
CA ALA A 5 -5.41 40.28 -10.83
C ALA A 5 -5.72 39.28 -9.71
N VAL A 6 -6.96 39.34 -9.23
CA VAL A 6 -7.50 38.52 -8.15
C VAL A 6 -7.70 37.08 -8.63
N LYS A 7 -7.31 36.17 -7.75
CA LYS A 7 -7.35 34.71 -7.84
C LYS A 7 -8.80 34.21 -7.78
N THR A 8 -9.28 33.53 -8.82
CA THR A 8 -10.54 32.75 -8.77
C THR A 8 -10.19 31.26 -8.66
N ILE A 9 -10.34 30.71 -7.46
CA ILE A 9 -10.32 29.27 -7.21
C ILE A 9 -11.76 28.77 -7.40
N SER A 10 -12.01 28.06 -8.49
CA SER A 10 -13.28 27.35 -8.71
C SER A 10 -13.23 26.01 -7.97
N ILE A 11 -13.99 25.91 -6.88
CA ILE A 11 -14.18 24.67 -6.11
C ILE A 11 -15.30 23.90 -6.82
N LEU A 12 -14.95 22.85 -7.57
CA LEU A 12 -15.93 21.94 -8.18
C LEU A 12 -16.23 20.82 -7.18
N ALA A 13 -17.34 20.95 -6.46
CA ALA A 13 -17.92 19.89 -5.66
C ALA A 13 -18.60 18.86 -6.58
N VAL A 14 -18.23 17.59 -6.49
CA VAL A 14 -18.94 16.49 -7.14
C VAL A 14 -19.59 15.63 -6.06
N ALA A 15 -20.90 15.49 -6.21
CA ALA A 15 -21.85 14.99 -5.24
C ALA A 15 -21.72 13.48 -4.97
N LEU A 16 -21.89 13.13 -3.69
CA LEU A 16 -22.05 11.78 -3.19
C LEU A 16 -23.43 11.24 -3.62
N GLY A 17 -23.46 10.45 -4.69
CA GLY A 17 -24.68 9.77 -5.17
C GLY A 17 -24.80 8.38 -4.54
N ALA A 18 -25.57 8.27 -3.45
CA ALA A 18 -26.03 6.99 -2.95
C ALA A 18 -27.11 6.43 -3.88
N ALA A 19 -26.83 5.33 -4.58
CA ALA A 19 -27.82 4.57 -5.34
C ALA A 19 -27.95 3.17 -4.73
N LEU A 20 -28.98 2.98 -3.91
CA LEU A 20 -29.48 1.67 -3.50
C LEU A 20 -30.40 1.13 -4.60
N PRO A 21 -30.13 -0.02 -5.23
CA PRO A 21 -31.16 -0.73 -5.96
C PRO A 21 -32.01 -1.54 -4.98
N ALA A 22 -33.20 -1.02 -4.66
CA ALA A 22 -34.31 -1.84 -4.20
C ALA A 22 -34.86 -2.60 -5.41
N THR A 23 -34.71 -3.94 -5.43
CA THR A 23 -35.41 -4.81 -6.39
C THR A 23 -36.08 -5.95 -5.64
N ALA A 24 -37.28 -6.26 -6.14
CA ALA A 24 -38.41 -6.82 -5.43
C ALA A 24 -38.26 -8.29 -5.00
N CYS A 25 -38.92 -8.62 -3.88
CA CYS A 25 -39.24 -9.99 -3.52
C CYS A 25 -40.02 -10.68 -4.64
N SER A 26 -39.62 -11.89 -5.02
CA SER A 26 -40.48 -12.83 -5.72
C SER A 26 -40.18 -14.23 -5.18
N ASP A 27 -41.14 -14.79 -4.46
CA ASP A 27 -41.14 -16.18 -4.02
C ASP A 27 -41.42 -17.08 -5.23
N GLY A 28 -40.61 -18.13 -5.42
CA GLY A 28 -40.77 -19.04 -6.55
C GLY A 28 -39.74 -20.16 -6.63
N THR A 29 -39.80 -21.09 -5.68
CA THR A 29 -39.53 -22.53 -5.81
C THR A 29 -38.28 -23.02 -6.58
N SER A 30 -37.24 -23.35 -5.81
CA SER A 30 -36.33 -24.52 -5.89
C SER A 30 -36.13 -25.23 -7.23
N SER A 31 -34.90 -25.17 -7.75
CA SER A 31 -34.17 -26.34 -8.27
C SER A 31 -32.66 -26.08 -8.33
N HIS A 32 -31.93 -26.83 -7.50
CA HIS A 32 -30.52 -27.21 -7.64
C HIS A 32 -29.59 -26.33 -8.48
N GLN A 33 -28.96 -25.36 -7.81
CA GLN A 33 -27.54 -25.12 -8.05
C GLN A 33 -26.94 -24.61 -6.75
N ALA A 34 -26.38 -25.54 -5.97
CA ALA A 34 -25.37 -25.16 -4.99
C ALA A 34 -24.23 -24.56 -5.81
N ALA A 35 -24.24 -23.24 -5.94
CA ALA A 35 -23.04 -22.50 -6.25
C ALA A 35 -22.08 -22.89 -5.14
N SER A 36 -21.15 -23.78 -5.48
CA SER A 36 -19.95 -24.00 -4.71
C SER A 36 -19.26 -22.64 -4.65
N THR A 37 -19.62 -21.82 -3.66
CA THR A 37 -18.73 -20.83 -3.12
C THR A 37 -17.56 -21.65 -2.63
N SER A 38 -16.57 -21.84 -3.52
CA SER A 38 -15.25 -22.20 -3.10
C SER A 38 -14.86 -21.07 -2.17
N ALA A 39 -15.07 -21.31 -0.88
CA ALA A 39 -14.39 -20.58 0.16
C ALA A 39 -12.93 -20.68 -0.25
N ARG A 40 -12.41 -19.57 -0.81
CA ARG A 40 -11.00 -19.41 -1.03
C ARG A 40 -10.36 -19.86 0.28
N PRO A 41 -9.49 -20.89 0.27
CA PRO A 41 -8.83 -21.27 1.49
C PRO A 41 -8.22 -19.98 2.04
N SER A 42 -8.56 -19.68 3.29
CA SER A 42 -7.84 -18.68 4.08
C SER A 42 -6.44 -19.24 4.22
N THR A 43 -5.62 -19.06 3.18
CA THR A 43 -4.19 -19.04 3.34
C THR A 43 -3.99 -17.90 4.31
N GLU A 44 -3.60 -18.22 5.54
CA GLU A 44 -3.04 -17.21 6.43
C GLU A 44 -2.09 -16.38 5.58
N PRO A 45 -2.20 -15.05 5.57
CA PRO A 45 -1.22 -14.24 4.87
C PRO A 45 0.11 -14.57 5.52
N HIS A 46 0.93 -15.36 4.82
CA HIS A 46 2.30 -15.60 5.21
C HIS A 46 2.92 -14.23 5.35
N TYR A 47 3.34 -13.88 6.57
CA TYR A 47 4.01 -12.62 6.84
C TYR A 47 5.19 -12.49 5.88
N ASN A 48 5.17 -11.47 5.02
CA ASN A 48 6.27 -11.15 4.14
C ASN A 48 6.79 -9.78 4.56
N PRO A 49 7.93 -9.71 5.29
CA PRO A 49 8.44 -8.44 5.78
C PRO A 49 8.70 -7.45 4.65
N ASN A 50 9.05 -7.91 3.45
CA ASN A 50 9.34 -7.03 2.31
C ASN A 50 8.10 -6.24 1.83
N VAL A 51 6.90 -6.77 2.06
CA VAL A 51 5.65 -6.06 1.74
C VAL A 51 5.43 -4.90 2.71
N ASP A 52 5.70 -5.12 3.99
CA ASP A 52 5.57 -4.07 5.00
C ASP A 52 6.62 -2.99 4.80
N GLU A 53 7.87 -3.36 4.51
CA GLU A 53 8.95 -2.41 4.20
C GLU A 53 8.60 -1.56 2.96
N ALA A 54 8.16 -2.18 1.86
CA ALA A 54 7.70 -1.45 0.69
C ALA A 54 6.46 -0.56 0.97
N SER A 55 5.59 -0.98 1.88
CA SER A 55 4.45 -0.17 2.33
C SER A 55 4.90 1.08 3.08
N ILE A 56 5.97 1.02 3.89
CA ILE A 56 6.49 2.20 4.60
C ILE A 56 6.95 3.25 3.59
N VAL A 57 7.62 2.84 2.50
CA VAL A 57 8.01 3.75 1.41
C VAL A 57 6.77 4.39 0.76
N ALA A 58 5.73 3.60 0.51
CA ALA A 58 4.47 4.09 -0.05
C ALA A 58 3.75 5.08 0.90
N ASP A 59 3.82 4.85 2.20
CA ASP A 59 3.29 5.77 3.20
C ASP A 59 4.10 7.07 3.26
N TYR A 60 5.43 6.98 3.17
CA TYR A 60 6.29 8.16 3.12
C TYR A 60 6.08 9.01 1.85
N ALA A 61 5.61 8.41 0.75
CA ALA A 61 5.27 9.15 -0.47
C ALA A 61 4.19 10.22 -0.26
N LYS A 62 3.40 10.13 0.82
CA LYS A 62 2.44 11.17 1.22
C LYS A 62 3.13 12.46 1.68
N ILE A 63 4.37 12.36 2.17
CA ILE A 63 5.22 13.46 2.62
C ILE A 63 6.15 13.89 1.48
N ASP A 64 6.75 12.92 0.78
CA ASP A 64 7.66 13.15 -0.35
C ASP A 64 7.23 12.34 -1.58
N PRO A 65 6.37 12.89 -2.45
CA PRO A 65 5.88 12.19 -3.64
C PRO A 65 6.97 11.75 -4.63
N GLY A 66 8.19 12.33 -4.53
CA GLY A 66 9.33 11.96 -5.36
C GLY A 66 10.09 10.72 -4.85
N ILE A 67 9.69 10.13 -3.71
CA ILE A 67 10.46 9.06 -3.06
C ILE A 67 10.65 7.84 -3.96
N PHE A 68 9.65 7.45 -4.76
CA PHE A 68 9.76 6.30 -5.65
C PHE A 68 10.85 6.48 -6.71
N GLU A 69 10.98 7.69 -7.27
CA GLU A 69 12.03 8.00 -8.23
C GLU A 69 13.40 8.03 -7.56
N LYS A 70 13.49 8.50 -6.31
CA LYS A 70 14.73 8.49 -5.52
C LYS A 70 15.19 7.05 -5.24
N PHE A 71 14.29 6.16 -4.82
CA PHE A 71 14.59 4.73 -4.67
C PHE A 71 15.02 4.12 -6.01
N ASN A 72 14.29 4.41 -7.08
CA ASN A 72 14.59 3.88 -8.41
C ASN A 72 15.91 4.38 -9.02
N SER A 73 16.45 5.47 -8.47
CA SER A 73 17.70 6.10 -8.90
C SER A 73 18.82 5.90 -7.88
N TYR A 74 18.55 5.20 -6.77
CA TYR A 74 19.55 4.94 -5.74
C TYR A 74 20.58 3.94 -6.29
N PRO A 75 21.87 4.32 -6.36
CA PRO A 75 22.90 3.45 -6.93
C PRO A 75 23.25 2.34 -5.93
N ASN A 76 23.34 1.11 -6.42
CA ASN A 76 23.97 0.04 -5.67
C ASN A 76 25.43 0.45 -5.36
N LYS A 77 25.83 0.45 -4.09
CA LYS A 77 27.16 0.95 -3.68
C LYS A 77 28.33 0.13 -4.24
N LEU A 78 28.10 -1.12 -4.63
CA LEU A 78 29.14 -2.00 -5.16
C LEU A 78 29.26 -1.90 -6.68
N THR A 79 28.13 -1.84 -7.40
CA THR A 79 28.10 -1.89 -8.87
C THR A 79 27.82 -0.53 -9.53
N GLY A 80 27.28 0.43 -8.79
CA GLY A 80 26.80 1.72 -9.30
C GLY A 80 25.49 1.62 -10.09
N GLU A 81 24.95 0.41 -10.30
CA GLU A 81 23.72 0.21 -11.06
C GLU A 81 22.49 0.61 -10.25
N THR A 82 21.47 1.14 -10.92
CA THR A 82 20.17 1.41 -10.32
C THR A 82 19.18 0.27 -10.59
N ARG A 83 18.08 0.25 -9.83
CA ARG A 83 17.02 -0.77 -9.91
C ARG A 83 15.65 -0.10 -9.92
N LYS A 84 14.68 -0.73 -10.59
CA LYS A 84 13.29 -0.28 -10.58
C LYS A 84 12.53 -0.97 -9.46
N PHE A 85 12.64 -0.45 -8.25
CA PHE A 85 11.94 -0.97 -7.06
C PHE A 85 10.45 -0.64 -7.08
N PHE A 86 10.07 0.49 -7.67
CA PHE A 86 8.67 0.95 -7.74
C PHE A 86 8.30 1.34 -9.18
N ASP A 87 7.04 1.15 -9.56
CA ASP A 87 6.50 1.67 -10.81
C ASP A 87 6.08 3.15 -10.68
N SER A 88 5.52 3.72 -11.76
CA SER A 88 5.04 5.11 -11.78
C SER A 88 3.83 5.39 -10.86
N ASN A 89 3.15 4.35 -10.41
CA ASN A 89 2.00 4.43 -9.51
C ASN A 89 2.40 4.14 -8.05
N GLY A 90 3.69 3.94 -7.77
CA GLY A 90 4.19 3.56 -6.45
C GLY A 90 3.94 2.10 -6.10
N GLN A 91 3.56 1.25 -7.05
CA GLN A 91 3.46 -0.18 -6.82
C GLN A 91 4.85 -0.79 -6.76
N PRO A 92 5.18 -1.54 -5.70
CA PRO A 92 6.50 -2.12 -5.55
C PRO A 92 6.68 -3.39 -6.39
N ASP A 93 7.84 -3.54 -7.01
CA ASP A 93 8.25 -4.77 -7.67
C ASP A 93 8.93 -5.68 -6.63
N MET A 94 8.14 -6.59 -6.06
CA MET A 94 8.60 -7.53 -5.02
C MET A 94 9.75 -8.43 -5.49
N TYR A 95 9.80 -8.78 -6.78
CA TYR A 95 10.89 -9.60 -7.30
C TYR A 95 12.21 -8.82 -7.30
N VAL A 96 12.17 -7.57 -7.77
CA VAL A 96 13.36 -6.70 -7.77
C VAL A 96 13.82 -6.40 -6.36
N ILE A 97 12.89 -6.12 -5.43
CA ILE A 97 13.21 -5.86 -4.02
C ILE A 97 13.88 -7.08 -3.39
N ASP A 98 13.28 -8.27 -3.51
CA ASP A 98 13.81 -9.52 -2.93
C ASP A 98 15.23 -9.86 -3.44
N HIS A 99 15.49 -9.63 -4.73
CA HIS A 99 16.81 -9.91 -5.33
C HIS A 99 17.85 -8.81 -5.06
N ASN A 100 17.45 -7.64 -4.56
CA ASN A 100 18.34 -6.49 -4.35
C ASN A 100 18.14 -5.87 -2.96
N MET A 101 17.79 -6.68 -1.95
CA MET A 101 17.39 -6.23 -0.62
C MET A 101 18.42 -5.33 0.06
N ASN A 102 19.72 -5.64 -0.08
CA ASN A 102 20.76 -4.80 0.51
C ASN A 102 20.69 -3.36 -0.03
N THR A 103 20.51 -3.19 -1.35
CA THR A 103 20.38 -1.85 -1.95
C THR A 103 19.07 -1.19 -1.57
N PHE A 104 18.00 -1.97 -1.43
CA PHE A 104 16.70 -1.45 -0.99
C PHE A 104 16.77 -0.88 0.43
N TYR A 105 17.31 -1.63 1.40
CA TYR A 105 17.48 -1.15 2.78
C TYR A 105 18.47 0.02 2.89
N GLU A 106 19.54 0.00 2.11
CA GLU A 106 20.44 1.15 2.06
C GLU A 106 19.75 2.42 1.54
N ALA A 107 18.85 2.28 0.56
CA ALA A 107 18.06 3.41 0.06
C ALA A 107 17.07 3.90 1.12
N GLU A 108 16.44 2.98 1.83
CA GLU A 108 15.51 3.27 2.92
C GLU A 108 16.17 4.08 4.05
N ASP A 109 17.29 3.57 4.59
CA ASP A 109 18.07 4.25 5.62
C ASP A 109 18.56 5.65 5.17
N ALA A 110 18.85 5.82 3.88
CA ALA A 110 19.40 7.06 3.34
C ALA A 110 18.32 8.09 2.99
N LEU A 111 17.13 7.65 2.58
CA LEU A 111 16.11 8.50 1.97
C LEU A 111 14.91 8.76 2.88
N ILE A 112 14.66 7.89 3.86
CA ILE A 112 13.54 8.00 4.79
C ILE A 112 14.08 8.42 6.16
N PRO A 113 13.53 9.48 6.79
CA PRO A 113 13.88 9.85 8.15
C PRO A 113 13.65 8.68 9.11
N HIS A 114 14.67 8.38 9.90
CA HIS A 114 14.67 7.22 10.80
C HIS A 114 13.50 7.22 11.80
N ASP A 115 13.08 8.39 12.28
CA ASP A 115 11.97 8.54 13.21
C ASP A 115 10.60 8.25 12.58
N PHE A 116 10.43 8.54 11.29
CA PHE A 116 9.26 8.14 10.53
C PHE A 116 9.25 6.62 10.34
N TYR A 117 10.37 6.10 9.83
CA TYR A 117 10.53 4.69 9.53
C TYR A 117 10.27 3.79 10.75
N GLN A 118 10.91 4.09 11.87
CA GLN A 118 10.77 3.32 13.11
C GLN A 118 9.31 3.29 13.61
N ARG A 119 8.61 4.43 13.55
CA ARG A 119 7.21 4.52 13.96
C ARG A 119 6.30 3.64 13.11
N GLU A 120 6.41 3.75 11.78
CA GLU A 120 5.58 2.96 10.87
C GLU A 120 5.85 1.47 11.00
N ARG A 121 7.13 1.07 11.16
CA ARG A 121 7.51 -0.31 11.42
C ARG A 121 6.89 -0.84 12.71
N ASP A 122 6.98 -0.09 13.80
CA ASP A 122 6.41 -0.50 15.10
C ASP A 122 4.89 -0.65 15.04
N GLU A 123 4.20 0.26 14.35
CA GLU A 123 2.74 0.20 14.15
C GLU A 123 2.32 -1.03 13.32
N LYS A 124 3.01 -1.29 12.20
CA LYS A 124 2.72 -2.45 11.34
C LYS A 124 3.03 -3.77 12.06
N PHE A 125 4.13 -3.84 12.81
CA PHE A 125 4.47 -5.02 13.62
C PHE A 125 3.43 -5.27 14.71
N ALA A 126 3.01 -4.23 15.44
CA ALA A 126 1.97 -4.35 16.47
C ALA A 126 0.63 -4.82 15.88
N ALA A 127 0.26 -4.34 14.69
CA ALA A 127 -0.94 -4.79 13.99
C ALA A 127 -0.86 -6.27 13.60
N HIS A 128 0.31 -6.73 13.14
CA HIS A 128 0.54 -8.14 12.83
C HIS A 128 0.38 -9.03 14.08
N GLU A 129 1.07 -8.70 15.17
CA GLU A 129 1.00 -9.43 16.45
C GLU A 129 -0.44 -9.47 17.00
N SER A 130 -1.16 -8.35 16.94
CA SER A 130 -2.56 -8.29 17.36
C SER A 130 -3.46 -9.21 16.52
N SER A 131 -3.20 -9.30 15.21
CA SER A 131 -3.97 -10.17 14.30
C SER A 131 -3.70 -11.65 14.59
N VAL A 132 -2.44 -12.01 14.83
CA VAL A 132 -2.03 -13.37 15.21
C VAL A 132 -2.67 -13.78 16.53
N ALA A 133 -2.64 -12.91 17.55
CA ALA A 133 -3.24 -13.16 18.85
C ALA A 133 -4.77 -13.35 18.78
N ALA A 134 -5.45 -12.60 17.89
CA ALA A 134 -6.89 -12.78 17.65
C ALA A 134 -7.22 -14.11 16.95
N THR A 135 -6.32 -14.58 16.09
CA THR A 135 -6.48 -15.85 15.35
C THR A 135 -6.16 -17.06 16.23
N TYR A 136 -5.20 -16.92 17.15
CA TYR A 136 -4.73 -17.96 18.06
C TYR A 136 -4.83 -17.50 19.52
N PRO A 137 -6.04 -17.44 20.10
CA PRO A 137 -6.19 -17.02 21.49
C PRO A 137 -5.50 -18.01 22.44
N PRO A 138 -4.86 -17.52 23.52
CA PRO A 138 -4.26 -18.38 24.53
C PRO A 138 -5.31 -19.30 25.18
N LYS A 139 -4.91 -20.54 25.48
CA LYS A 139 -5.75 -21.59 26.09
C LYS A 139 -6.06 -21.31 27.55
#